data_AF-A0A939ZP12-F1
#
_entry.id   AF-A0A939ZP12-F1
#
_cell.length_a   1.000
_cell.length_b   1.000
_cell.length_c   1.000
_cell.angle_alpha   90.00
_cell.angle_beta   90.00
_cell.angle_gamma   90.00
#
_symmetry.space_group_name_H-M   'P 1'
#
loop_
_entity.id
_entity.type
_entity.pdbx_description
1 polymer ?
#
loop_
_entity_poly.entity_id
_entity_poly.type
_entity_poly.pdbx_seq_one_letter_code
_entity_poly.pdbx_strand_id
1 'polypeptide(L)'
;MKFKFIIISFFFITIISAAWSQSKISLKASCEEYFLDEYEPMPSPNANGVYPVKLTVTTKTADKTLYVKIYRAVSAASPFTLIIDAMQGNEEYFNLYDSEPALPGQKFYYKAVLGRYNLEDAPAECISDTACGWGALTHEALYVYVNAALNKSYDKMTIMNKPGALSKLGNEETRGNKTGTFKYEAKVKGMGGVATLTYSNYSDDGLVTIDGYNSTTSDMLLNGSMEGLLTVRGMYNAQIDYSKVQIKKGKAGGGTYGIIPAGAPRKEIDYTWNTDKAR
;
A
#
# COMPACT_ATOMS: atom_id res chain seq x y z
N MET A 1 26.79 -28.42 -82.36
CA MET A 1 25.44 -28.96 -82.07
C MET A 1 25.00 -28.38 -80.72
N LYS A 2 23.87 -27.69 -80.69
CA LYS A 2 23.53 -26.62 -79.73
C LYS A 2 23.11 -27.16 -78.35
N PHE A 3 23.77 -26.69 -77.28
CA PHE A 3 23.32 -26.84 -75.89
C PHE A 3 22.12 -25.92 -75.65
N LYS A 4 20.99 -26.47 -75.19
CA LYS A 4 19.86 -25.70 -74.67
C LYS A 4 20.09 -25.46 -73.18
N PHE A 5 20.35 -24.21 -72.80
CA PHE A 5 20.23 -23.74 -71.43
C PHE A 5 18.74 -23.54 -71.10
N ILE A 6 18.26 -24.19 -70.06
CA ILE A 6 16.96 -23.91 -69.43
C ILE A 6 17.20 -22.82 -68.40
N ILE A 7 16.66 -21.63 -68.64
CA ILE A 7 16.63 -20.55 -67.65
C ILE A 7 15.42 -20.82 -66.75
N ILE A 8 15.68 -21.22 -65.51
CA ILE A 8 14.68 -21.27 -64.45
C ILE A 8 14.65 -19.87 -63.83
N SER A 9 13.61 -19.09 -64.16
CA SER A 9 13.32 -17.82 -63.47
C SER A 9 12.92 -18.11 -62.03
N PHE A 10 13.83 -17.89 -61.09
CA PHE A 10 13.49 -17.73 -59.69
C PHE A 10 12.76 -16.40 -59.52
N PHE A 11 11.43 -16.46 -59.37
CA PHE A 11 10.66 -15.39 -58.74
C PHE A 11 11.17 -15.27 -57.29
N PHE A 12 12.07 -14.32 -57.04
CA PHE A 12 12.24 -13.78 -55.70
C PHE A 12 10.94 -13.07 -55.34
N ILE A 13 10.02 -13.81 -54.70
CA ILE A 13 9.07 -13.18 -53.79
C ILE A 13 9.95 -12.63 -52.68
N THR A 14 10.31 -11.35 -52.78
CA THR A 14 10.74 -10.57 -51.64
C THR A 14 9.58 -10.62 -50.67
N ILE A 15 9.62 -11.57 -49.74
CA ILE A 15 8.90 -11.47 -48.49
C ILE A 15 9.51 -10.23 -47.85
N ILE A 16 8.92 -9.06 -48.17
CA ILE A 16 8.94 -7.93 -47.26
C ILE A 16 8.22 -8.50 -46.05
N SER A 17 8.98 -9.13 -45.16
CA SER A 17 8.59 -9.22 -43.77
C SER A 17 8.56 -7.76 -43.36
N ALA A 18 7.42 -7.11 -43.62
CA ALA A 18 7.04 -5.91 -42.93
C ALA A 18 7.34 -6.27 -41.48
N ALA A 19 8.32 -5.58 -40.90
CA ALA A 19 8.50 -5.58 -39.48
C ALA A 19 7.17 -5.03 -38.97
N TRP A 20 6.21 -5.93 -38.73
CA TRP A 20 5.05 -5.69 -37.94
C TRP A 20 5.67 -5.32 -36.61
N SER A 21 5.86 -4.02 -36.41
CA SER A 21 5.99 -3.43 -35.11
C SER A 21 4.72 -3.84 -34.40
N GLN A 22 4.72 -5.02 -33.76
CA GLN A 22 3.63 -5.46 -32.92
C GLN A 22 3.40 -4.31 -31.94
N SER A 23 2.23 -3.68 -32.05
CA SER A 23 1.84 -2.66 -31.09
C SER A 23 1.88 -3.34 -29.72
N LYS A 24 2.73 -2.85 -28.83
CA LYS A 24 2.83 -3.37 -27.46
C LYS A 24 2.37 -2.30 -26.49
N ILE A 25 1.69 -2.73 -25.43
CA ILE A 25 1.27 -1.88 -24.33
C ILE A 25 1.71 -2.52 -23.02
N SER A 26 2.22 -1.71 -22.10
CA SER A 26 2.49 -2.11 -20.73
C SER A 26 1.91 -1.08 -19.78
N LEU A 27 1.42 -1.55 -18.64
CA LEU A 27 0.86 -0.73 -17.59
C LEU A 27 1.58 -1.03 -16.28
N LYS A 28 1.94 0.02 -15.55
CA LYS A 28 2.37 -0.06 -14.16
C LYS A 28 1.41 0.75 -13.31
N ALA A 29 1.16 0.27 -12.09
CA ALA A 29 0.43 0.99 -11.08
C ALA A 29 1.34 1.19 -9.87
N SER A 30 1.35 2.39 -9.30
CA SER A 30 2.16 2.70 -8.13
C SER A 30 1.70 1.88 -6.92
N CYS A 31 2.68 1.37 -6.19
CA CYS A 31 2.51 0.75 -4.89
C CYS A 31 3.28 1.64 -3.91
N GLU A 32 2.58 2.50 -3.18
CA GLU A 32 3.17 3.24 -2.06
C GLU A 32 4.21 4.33 -2.39
N GLU A 33 4.21 4.88 -3.59
CA GLU A 33 5.06 6.06 -3.86
C GLU A 33 4.38 7.31 -3.30
N TYR A 34 4.94 7.85 -2.22
CA TYR A 34 4.75 9.26 -1.90
C TYR A 34 5.52 10.04 -2.96
N PHE A 35 4.81 10.80 -3.79
CA PHE A 35 5.44 11.64 -4.80
C PHE A 35 6.04 12.84 -4.08
N LEU A 36 7.28 12.69 -3.60
CA LEU A 36 8.05 13.78 -3.00
C LEU A 36 8.68 14.73 -4.02
N ASP A 37 8.32 14.63 -5.30
CA ASP A 37 8.83 15.60 -6.26
C ASP A 37 8.22 16.97 -5.98
N GLU A 38 9.06 17.88 -5.44
CA GLU A 38 8.77 19.28 -5.13
C GLU A 38 8.23 20.10 -6.33
N TYR A 39 8.17 19.51 -7.53
CA TYR A 39 7.92 20.19 -8.79
C TYR A 39 6.55 19.93 -9.44
N GLU A 40 5.79 18.92 -9.02
CA GLU A 40 4.46 18.62 -9.57
C GLU A 40 3.42 18.60 -8.44
N PRO A 41 2.30 19.35 -8.52
CA PRO A 41 1.29 19.33 -7.48
C PRO A 41 0.64 17.96 -7.41
N MET A 42 0.96 17.20 -6.36
CA MET A 42 0.27 15.94 -6.07
C MET A 42 -1.25 16.17 -6.01
N PRO A 43 -2.06 15.24 -6.54
CA PRO A 43 -3.48 15.26 -6.27
C PRO A 43 -3.73 15.18 -4.77
N SER A 44 -4.71 15.94 -4.28
CA SER A 44 -5.12 15.87 -2.88
C SER A 44 -5.62 14.46 -2.51
N PRO A 45 -5.37 13.98 -1.27
CA PRO A 45 -5.95 12.74 -0.81
C PRO A 45 -7.48 12.89 -0.70
N ASN A 46 -8.19 11.78 -0.83
CA ASN A 46 -9.64 11.76 -0.60
C ASN A 46 -9.99 11.92 0.89
N ALA A 47 -11.29 11.95 1.22
CA ALA A 47 -11.77 12.12 2.60
C ALA A 47 -11.29 11.03 3.59
N ASN A 48 -10.88 9.86 3.09
CA ASN A 48 -10.31 8.77 3.88
C ASN A 48 -8.79 8.87 4.05
N GLY A 49 -8.17 9.95 3.54
CA GLY A 49 -6.73 10.14 3.56
C GLY A 49 -5.98 9.23 2.58
N VAL A 50 -6.63 8.78 1.50
CA VAL A 50 -6.01 7.94 0.47
C VAL A 50 -5.68 8.79 -0.75
N TYR A 51 -4.42 8.80 -1.16
CA TYR A 51 -3.96 9.43 -2.40
C TYR A 51 -4.34 8.60 -3.63
N PRO A 52 -4.58 9.22 -4.80
CA PRO A 52 -4.77 8.51 -6.06
C PRO A 52 -3.63 7.54 -6.41
N VAL A 53 -3.97 6.43 -7.08
CA VAL A 53 -2.96 5.54 -7.68
C VAL A 53 -2.44 6.17 -8.96
N LYS A 54 -1.11 6.31 -9.07
CA LYS A 54 -0.44 6.69 -10.31
C LYS A 54 -0.34 5.47 -11.23
N LEU A 55 -0.75 5.67 -12.47
CA LEU A 55 -0.69 4.71 -13.55
C LEU A 55 0.31 5.23 -14.58
N THR A 56 1.28 4.39 -14.93
CA THR A 56 2.26 4.70 -15.99
C THR A 56 2.00 3.75 -17.14
N VAL A 57 1.59 4.30 -18.28
CA VAL A 57 1.34 3.51 -19.50
C VAL A 57 2.51 3.71 -20.44
N THR A 58 3.04 2.63 -20.99
CA THR A 58 4.03 2.70 -22.07
C THR A 58 3.47 1.99 -23.29
N THR A 59 3.50 2.66 -24.45
CA THR A 59 3.07 2.11 -25.72
C THR A 59 4.22 2.12 -26.71
N LYS A 60 4.37 1.03 -27.46
CA LYS A 60 5.25 0.95 -28.61
C LYS A 60 4.40 0.67 -29.83
N THR A 61 4.04 1.73 -30.56
CA THR A 61 3.24 1.65 -31.79
C THR A 61 3.76 2.66 -32.82
N ALA A 62 3.74 2.26 -34.10
CA ALA A 62 4.03 3.18 -35.20
C ALA A 62 2.85 4.13 -35.49
N ASP A 63 1.65 3.74 -35.05
CA ASP A 63 0.42 4.50 -35.21
C ASP A 63 0.24 5.48 -34.04
N LYS A 64 0.54 6.75 -34.30
CA LYS A 64 0.43 7.86 -33.33
C LYS A 64 -1.01 8.34 -33.12
N THR A 65 -1.99 7.79 -33.84
CA THR A 65 -3.41 8.14 -33.65
C THR A 65 -4.10 7.28 -32.59
N LEU A 66 -3.42 6.23 -32.11
CA LEU A 66 -3.96 5.35 -31.08
C LEU A 66 -3.87 5.99 -29.69
N TYR A 67 -5.02 6.12 -29.05
CA TYR A 67 -5.15 6.41 -27.63
C TYR A 67 -5.15 5.11 -26.81
N VAL A 68 -5.11 5.25 -25.50
CA VAL A 68 -5.19 4.16 -24.52
C VAL A 68 -6.49 4.30 -23.74
N LYS A 69 -7.17 3.16 -23.58
CA LYS A 69 -8.26 2.96 -22.63
C LYS A 69 -7.73 2.30 -21.37
N ILE A 70 -8.13 2.77 -20.20
CA ILE A 70 -7.77 2.14 -18.92
C ILE A 70 -9.03 1.62 -18.24
N TYR A 71 -8.95 0.37 -17.80
CA TYR A 71 -9.99 -0.30 -17.04
C TYR A 71 -9.50 -0.62 -15.63
N ARG A 72 -10.42 -0.64 -14.67
CA ARG A 72 -10.19 -0.92 -13.25
C ARG A 72 -11.14 -2.00 -12.73
N ALA A 73 -10.64 -2.84 -11.84
CA ALA A 73 -11.42 -3.82 -11.08
C ALA A 73 -11.03 -3.80 -9.59
N VAL A 74 -11.94 -4.24 -8.72
CA VAL A 74 -11.71 -4.39 -7.27
C VAL A 74 -11.04 -5.71 -6.90
N SER A 75 -10.98 -6.67 -7.83
CA SER A 75 -10.21 -7.91 -7.71
C SER A 75 -9.71 -8.35 -9.08
N ALA A 76 -8.70 -9.22 -9.13
CA ALA A 76 -8.20 -9.79 -10.38
C ALA A 76 -9.24 -10.65 -11.13
N ALA A 77 -10.26 -11.15 -10.42
CA ALA A 77 -11.32 -12.00 -10.96
C ALA A 77 -12.63 -11.24 -11.22
N SER A 78 -12.72 -9.98 -10.81
CA SER A 78 -13.91 -9.15 -11.02
C SER A 78 -13.94 -8.55 -12.43
N PRO A 79 -15.12 -8.21 -12.96
CA PRO A 79 -15.24 -7.44 -14.18
C PRO A 79 -14.46 -6.12 -14.10
N PHE A 80 -13.89 -5.73 -15.23
CA PHE A 80 -13.11 -4.51 -15.40
C PHE A 80 -13.99 -3.40 -15.96
N THR A 81 -14.09 -2.28 -15.25
CA THR A 81 -14.86 -1.10 -15.66
C THR A 81 -13.95 -0.06 -16.28
N LEU A 82 -14.37 0.54 -17.40
CA LEU A 82 -13.63 1.63 -18.04
C LEU A 82 -13.57 2.84 -17.11
N ILE A 83 -12.35 3.35 -16.86
CA ILE A 83 -12.12 4.56 -16.05
C ILE A 83 -11.46 5.69 -16.86
N ILE A 84 -10.85 5.38 -17.99
CA ILE A 84 -10.34 6.36 -18.95
C ILE A 84 -10.64 5.86 -20.35
N ASP A 85 -11.31 6.68 -21.15
CA ASP A 85 -11.65 6.34 -22.52
C ASP A 85 -10.60 6.80 -23.53
N ALA A 86 -9.86 7.89 -23.26
CA ALA A 86 -8.81 8.37 -24.17
C ALA A 86 -7.66 9.06 -23.42
N MET A 87 -6.53 8.36 -23.32
CA MET A 87 -5.23 8.87 -22.85
C MET A 87 -4.20 8.74 -23.97
N GLN A 88 -3.24 9.66 -24.12
CA GLN A 88 -2.18 9.45 -25.10
C GLN A 88 -1.22 8.37 -24.58
N GLY A 89 -0.64 7.59 -25.49
CA GLY A 89 0.36 6.60 -25.11
C GLY A 89 1.62 7.27 -24.54
N ASN A 90 2.27 6.62 -23.56
CA ASN A 90 3.45 7.12 -22.86
C ASN A 90 3.19 8.31 -21.91
N GLU A 91 1.98 8.39 -21.37
CA GLU A 91 1.60 9.36 -20.33
C GLU A 91 1.47 8.70 -18.94
N GLU A 92 1.37 9.57 -17.93
CA GLU A 92 1.05 9.22 -16.55
C GLU A 92 -0.36 9.69 -16.22
N TYR A 93 -1.08 8.92 -15.40
CA TYR A 93 -2.44 9.26 -14.98
C TYR A 93 -2.65 8.95 -13.50
N PHE A 94 -3.44 9.77 -12.81
CA PHE A 94 -3.85 9.52 -11.44
C PHE A 94 -5.31 9.05 -11.41
N ASN A 95 -5.56 7.86 -10.86
CA ASN A 95 -6.92 7.38 -10.61
C ASN A 95 -7.53 8.12 -9.41
N LEU A 96 -8.26 9.20 -9.69
CA LEU A 96 -8.81 10.15 -8.71
C LEU A 96 -9.99 9.61 -7.88
N TYR A 97 -10.53 8.42 -8.22
CA TYR A 97 -11.62 7.78 -7.49
C TYR A 97 -12.96 8.57 -7.48
N ASP A 98 -13.24 9.34 -8.54
CA ASP A 98 -14.31 10.36 -8.56
C ASP A 98 -15.71 9.87 -8.14
N SER A 99 -16.07 8.61 -8.42
CA SER A 99 -17.39 8.06 -8.05
C SER A 99 -17.41 7.24 -6.76
N GLU A 100 -16.25 6.74 -6.30
CA GLU A 100 -16.13 5.81 -5.18
C GLU A 100 -14.77 6.03 -4.49
N PRO A 101 -14.72 6.87 -3.44
CA PRO A 101 -13.47 7.16 -2.74
C PRO A 101 -12.83 5.90 -2.19
N ALA A 102 -11.57 5.66 -2.55
CA ALA A 102 -10.80 4.53 -2.03
C ALA A 102 -10.71 4.54 -0.49
N LEU A 103 -10.71 3.33 0.08
CA LEU A 103 -10.48 3.09 1.50
C LEU A 103 -9.03 2.64 1.77
N PRO A 104 -8.47 2.89 2.97
CA PRO A 104 -7.22 2.26 3.38
C PRO A 104 -7.31 0.73 3.31
N GLY A 105 -6.24 0.08 2.84
CA GLY A 105 -6.20 -1.37 2.64
C GLY A 105 -6.87 -1.85 1.35
N GLN A 106 -7.39 -0.95 0.50
CA GLN A 106 -8.03 -1.32 -0.76
C GLN A 106 -7.03 -1.42 -1.91
N LYS A 107 -6.96 -2.60 -2.52
CA LYS A 107 -6.16 -2.88 -3.71
C LYS A 107 -7.03 -2.76 -4.97
N PHE A 108 -6.46 -2.17 -6.01
CA PHE A 108 -7.08 -2.07 -7.32
C PHE A 108 -6.27 -2.83 -8.37
N TYR A 109 -6.98 -3.31 -9.38
CA TYR A 109 -6.41 -4.04 -10.51
C TYR A 109 -6.72 -3.27 -11.78
N TYR A 110 -5.74 -3.17 -12.68
CA TYR A 110 -5.85 -2.34 -13.87
C TYR A 110 -5.41 -3.10 -15.12
N LYS A 111 -6.05 -2.77 -16.23
CA LYS A 111 -5.65 -3.17 -17.57
C LYS A 111 -5.76 -1.98 -18.50
N ALA A 112 -4.75 -1.79 -19.33
CA ALA A 112 -4.74 -0.84 -20.43
C ALA A 112 -4.94 -1.57 -21.77
N VAL A 113 -5.68 -0.94 -22.68
CA VAL A 113 -5.99 -1.42 -24.03
C VAL A 113 -5.69 -0.32 -25.05
N LEU A 114 -5.13 -0.67 -26.20
CA LEU A 114 -5.00 0.27 -27.32
C LEU A 114 -6.38 0.56 -27.92
N GLY A 115 -6.76 1.84 -27.95
CA GLY A 115 -8.12 2.39 -28.08
C GLY A 115 -8.90 2.04 -29.34
N ARG A 116 -8.31 1.35 -30.30
CA ARG A 116 -9.03 0.75 -31.44
C ARG A 116 -9.90 -0.45 -31.04
N TYR A 117 -9.69 -1.00 -29.84
CA TYR A 117 -10.43 -2.15 -29.33
C TYR A 117 -11.12 -1.85 -27.99
N ASN A 118 -12.16 -2.61 -27.67
CA ASN A 118 -12.62 -2.77 -26.29
C ASN A 118 -11.85 -3.93 -25.62
N LEU A 119 -11.87 -3.99 -24.30
CA LEU A 119 -11.14 -5.02 -23.55
C LEU A 119 -11.47 -6.45 -23.98
N GLU A 120 -12.73 -6.73 -24.34
CA GLU A 120 -13.20 -8.07 -24.72
C GLU A 120 -12.81 -8.47 -26.14
N ASP A 121 -12.65 -7.49 -27.03
CA ASP A 121 -12.41 -7.69 -28.47
C ASP A 121 -10.93 -7.49 -28.86
N ALA A 122 -10.11 -7.02 -27.92
CA ALA A 122 -8.72 -6.68 -28.17
C ALA A 122 -7.86 -7.94 -28.37
N PRO A 123 -7.00 -7.98 -29.42
CA PRO A 123 -5.92 -8.95 -29.51
C PRO A 123 -5.03 -8.87 -28.26
N ALA A 124 -4.50 -10.02 -27.82
CA ALA A 124 -3.75 -10.12 -26.57
C ALA A 124 -2.57 -9.13 -26.49
N GLU A 125 -1.88 -8.88 -27.59
CA GLU A 125 -0.76 -7.93 -27.68
C GLU A 125 -1.16 -6.46 -27.49
N CYS A 126 -2.44 -6.15 -27.68
CA CYS A 126 -3.02 -4.83 -27.47
C CYS A 126 -3.61 -4.67 -26.07
N ILE A 127 -3.46 -5.66 -25.20
CA ILE A 127 -3.87 -5.67 -23.79
C ILE A 127 -2.61 -5.79 -22.93
N SER A 128 -2.49 -4.93 -21.92
CA SER A 128 -1.41 -5.07 -20.93
C SER A 128 -1.69 -6.23 -19.97
N ASP A 129 -0.63 -6.77 -19.39
CA ASP A 129 -0.77 -7.62 -18.20
C ASP A 129 -1.54 -6.88 -17.10
N THR A 130 -2.21 -7.64 -16.23
CA THR A 130 -2.92 -7.05 -15.09
C THR A 130 -1.93 -6.39 -14.14
N ALA A 131 -1.96 -5.06 -14.06
CA ALA A 131 -1.25 -4.30 -13.04
C ALA A 131 -2.08 -4.25 -11.75
N CYS A 132 -1.41 -4.12 -10.61
CA CYS A 132 -2.10 -3.88 -9.34
C CYS A 132 -1.42 -2.76 -8.56
N GLY A 133 -2.21 -1.95 -7.87
CA GLY A 133 -1.70 -0.84 -7.08
C GLY A 133 -2.72 -0.36 -6.05
N TRP A 134 -2.28 0.54 -5.18
CA TRP A 134 -3.09 1.12 -4.11
C TRP A 134 -2.59 2.52 -3.78
N GLY A 135 -3.50 3.34 -3.27
CA GLY A 135 -3.20 4.70 -2.90
C GLY A 135 -2.31 4.77 -1.67
N ALA A 136 -1.31 5.64 -1.68
CA ALA A 136 -0.58 6.00 -0.47
C ALA A 136 -1.54 6.62 0.56
N LEU A 137 -1.18 6.59 1.84
CA LEU A 137 -2.00 7.16 2.91
C LEU A 137 -1.42 8.51 3.35
N THR A 138 -2.25 9.40 3.89
CA THR A 138 -1.71 10.49 4.71
C THR A 138 -1.09 9.92 5.98
N HIS A 139 -0.20 10.66 6.64
CA HIS A 139 0.37 10.25 7.93
C HIS A 139 -0.72 9.88 8.95
N GLU A 140 -1.80 10.65 8.98
CA GLU A 140 -2.95 10.43 9.84
C GLU A 140 -3.69 9.13 9.52
N ALA A 141 -4.00 8.89 8.24
CA ALA A 141 -4.69 7.68 7.82
C ALA A 141 -3.83 6.42 8.03
N LEU A 142 -2.52 6.54 7.80
CA LEU A 142 -1.55 5.48 8.08
C LEU A 142 -1.51 5.12 9.56
N TYR A 143 -1.41 6.12 10.44
CA TYR A 143 -1.43 5.88 11.88
C TYR A 143 -2.72 5.20 12.33
N VAL A 144 -3.88 5.65 11.84
CA VAL A 144 -5.18 5.03 12.15
C VAL A 144 -5.24 3.58 11.65
N TYR A 145 -4.78 3.32 10.42
CA TYR A 145 -4.76 1.98 9.84
C TYR A 145 -3.89 1.02 10.68
N VAL A 146 -2.68 1.44 11.03
CA VAL A 146 -1.76 0.64 11.85
C VAL A 146 -2.32 0.44 13.26
N ASN A 147 -2.82 1.51 13.89
CA ASN A 147 -3.36 1.42 15.25
C ASN A 147 -4.60 0.50 15.33
N ALA A 148 -5.43 0.44 14.28
CA ALA A 148 -6.53 -0.51 14.21
C ALA A 148 -6.04 -1.97 14.19
N ALA A 149 -4.93 -2.26 13.50
CA ALA A 149 -4.31 -3.59 13.54
C ALA A 149 -3.71 -3.91 14.91
N LEU A 150 -3.07 -2.94 15.56
CA LEU A 150 -2.53 -3.10 16.93
C LEU A 150 -3.66 -3.37 17.94
N ASN A 151 -4.75 -2.60 17.90
CA ASN A 151 -5.89 -2.80 18.80
C ASN A 151 -6.48 -4.21 18.68
N LYS A 152 -6.65 -4.73 17.46
CA LYS A 152 -7.11 -6.12 17.25
C LYS A 152 -6.15 -7.15 17.86
N SER A 153 -4.84 -6.88 17.88
CA SER A 153 -3.89 -7.76 18.54
C SER A 153 -4.01 -7.72 20.06
N TYR A 154 -4.33 -6.56 20.65
CA TYR A 154 -4.57 -6.41 22.09
C TYR A 154 -5.80 -7.20 22.55
N ASP A 155 -6.85 -7.24 21.72
CA ASP A 155 -8.08 -7.99 22.01
C ASP A 155 -7.86 -9.50 22.14
N LYS A 156 -6.77 -10.03 21.55
CA LYS A 156 -6.40 -11.45 21.65
C LYS A 156 -5.72 -11.81 22.97
N MET A 157 -5.32 -10.83 23.77
CA MET A 157 -4.61 -11.05 25.02
C MET A 157 -5.58 -11.26 26.19
N THR A 158 -5.28 -12.20 27.06
CA THR A 158 -6.05 -12.49 28.28
C THR A 158 -5.51 -11.67 29.45
N ILE A 159 -4.19 -11.68 29.67
CA ILE A 159 -3.55 -11.05 30.83
C ILE A 159 -3.67 -9.53 30.74
N MET A 160 -3.36 -8.96 29.58
CA MET A 160 -3.43 -7.50 29.34
C MET A 160 -4.83 -6.92 29.57
N ASN A 161 -5.87 -7.75 29.42
CA ASN A 161 -7.28 -7.35 29.52
C ASN A 161 -7.92 -7.65 30.88
N LYS A 162 -7.17 -8.22 31.84
CA LYS A 162 -7.68 -8.44 33.20
C LYS A 162 -8.01 -7.13 33.93
N PRO A 163 -9.02 -7.13 34.82
CA PRO A 163 -9.29 -5.97 35.67
C PRO A 163 -8.19 -5.80 36.73
N GLY A 164 -7.74 -4.56 36.91
CA GLY A 164 -6.72 -4.18 37.90
C GLY A 164 -5.28 -4.32 37.41
N ALA A 165 -4.41 -3.36 37.79
CA ALA A 165 -3.05 -3.27 37.28
C ALA A 165 -2.16 -4.47 37.68
N LEU A 166 -2.27 -4.97 38.92
CA LEU A 166 -1.48 -6.10 39.40
C LEU A 166 -1.85 -7.42 38.72
N SER A 167 -3.12 -7.58 38.34
CA SER A 167 -3.61 -8.76 37.60
C SER A 167 -3.04 -8.85 36.19
N LYS A 168 -2.54 -7.73 35.65
CA LYS A 168 -1.92 -7.64 34.32
C LYS A 168 -0.42 -7.97 34.33
N LEU A 169 0.19 -8.22 35.49
CA LEU A 169 1.59 -8.63 35.56
C LEU A 169 1.77 -10.05 34.98
N GLY A 170 2.91 -10.28 34.33
CA GLY A 170 3.23 -11.56 33.69
C GLY A 170 3.60 -11.38 32.22
N ASN A 171 3.53 -12.47 31.47
CA ASN A 171 3.76 -12.46 30.03
C ASN A 171 2.76 -13.35 29.31
N GLU A 172 2.44 -13.00 28.07
CA GLU A 172 1.53 -13.72 27.20
C GLU A 172 1.99 -13.55 25.75
N GLU A 173 1.76 -14.56 24.92
CA GLU A 173 2.05 -14.51 23.49
C GLU A 173 0.87 -15.07 22.70
N THR A 174 0.55 -14.43 21.59
CA THR A 174 -0.48 -14.87 20.64
C THR A 174 0.04 -14.79 19.21
N ARG A 175 -0.66 -15.47 18.30
CA ARG A 175 -0.32 -15.49 16.87
C ARG A 175 -1.21 -14.55 16.07
N GLY A 176 -0.64 -13.98 15.02
CA GLY A 176 -1.42 -13.35 13.96
C GLY A 176 -2.28 -14.39 13.23
N ASN A 177 -3.40 -13.96 12.68
CA ASN A 177 -4.29 -14.85 11.91
C ASN A 177 -3.63 -15.31 10.59
N LYS A 178 -2.61 -14.60 10.12
CA LYS A 178 -1.86 -14.92 8.89
C LYS A 178 -0.41 -15.29 9.17
N THR A 179 0.30 -14.50 9.98
CA THR A 179 1.72 -14.75 10.29
C THR A 179 2.14 -14.12 11.62
N GLY A 180 3.26 -14.60 12.14
CA GLY A 180 4.02 -13.99 13.23
C GLY A 180 3.36 -14.04 14.60
N THR A 181 3.98 -13.34 15.54
CA THR A 181 3.61 -13.35 16.95
C THR A 181 3.55 -11.95 17.53
N PHE A 182 2.66 -11.79 18.50
CA PHE A 182 2.53 -10.62 19.35
C PHE A 182 2.71 -11.06 20.79
N LYS A 183 3.68 -10.46 21.49
CA LYS A 183 4.04 -10.78 22.87
C LYS A 183 3.80 -9.59 23.78
N TYR A 184 3.21 -9.86 24.93
CA TYR A 184 3.02 -8.95 26.05
C TYR A 184 3.93 -9.37 27.22
N GLU A 185 4.62 -8.42 27.84
CA GLU A 185 5.34 -8.62 29.09
C GLU A 185 5.12 -7.42 30.01
N ALA A 186 4.62 -7.64 31.22
CA ALA A 186 4.49 -6.62 32.24
C ALA A 186 5.07 -7.05 33.58
N LYS A 187 5.80 -6.13 34.20
CA LYS A 187 6.49 -6.33 35.48
C LYS A 187 6.56 -5.06 36.30
N VAL A 188 6.74 -5.23 37.60
CA VAL A 188 7.09 -4.12 38.51
C VAL A 188 8.58 -3.82 38.34
N LYS A 189 8.93 -2.53 38.23
CA LYS A 189 10.32 -2.06 38.17
C LYS A 189 10.45 -0.86 39.11
N GLY A 190 11.15 -1.06 40.23
CA GLY A 190 11.24 -0.04 41.29
C GLY A 190 9.86 0.30 41.87
N MET A 191 9.55 1.59 41.98
CA MET A 191 8.24 2.10 42.43
C MET A 191 7.27 2.29 41.25
N GLY A 192 7.27 1.38 40.28
CA GLY A 192 6.54 1.57 39.03
C GLY A 192 6.32 0.30 38.25
N GLY A 193 5.66 0.43 37.11
CA GLY A 193 5.38 -0.65 36.18
C GLY A 193 6.08 -0.43 34.84
N VAL A 194 6.43 -1.54 34.18
CA VAL A 194 6.82 -1.55 32.78
C VAL A 194 5.97 -2.58 32.06
N ALA A 195 5.38 -2.19 30.94
CA ALA A 195 4.67 -3.08 30.03
C ALA A 195 5.27 -2.94 28.62
N THR A 196 5.77 -4.05 28.08
CA THR A 196 6.39 -4.13 26.76
C THR A 196 5.55 -5.00 25.84
N LEU A 197 5.28 -4.48 24.65
CA LEU A 197 4.56 -5.10 23.56
C LEU A 197 5.57 -5.34 22.45
N THR A 198 5.76 -6.59 22.04
CA THR A 198 6.73 -6.95 21.00
C THR A 198 6.02 -7.67 19.87
N TYR A 199 6.28 -7.22 18.64
CA TYR A 199 5.77 -7.80 17.41
C TYR A 199 6.94 -8.42 16.64
N SER A 200 6.71 -9.62 16.11
CA SER A 200 7.66 -10.33 15.26
C SER A 200 6.91 -10.88 14.05
N ASN A 201 7.05 -10.20 12.91
CA ASN A 201 6.41 -10.49 11.64
C ASN A 201 4.88 -10.70 11.76
N TYR A 202 4.23 -9.96 12.67
CA TYR A 202 2.83 -10.16 13.03
C TYR A 202 1.89 -9.66 11.92
N SER A 203 0.90 -10.45 11.54
CA SER A 203 -0.17 -10.03 10.64
C SER A 203 -1.49 -10.77 10.85
N ASP A 204 -2.59 -10.01 10.84
CA ASP A 204 -3.95 -10.55 10.84
C ASP A 204 -4.65 -10.52 9.49
N ASP A 205 -4.36 -9.52 8.66
CA ASP A 205 -4.99 -9.32 7.35
C ASP A 205 -4.17 -9.91 6.20
N GLY A 206 -2.85 -10.07 6.39
CA GLY A 206 -1.90 -10.47 5.36
C GLY A 206 -1.53 -9.33 4.40
N LEU A 207 -2.02 -8.12 4.63
CA LEU A 207 -1.70 -6.92 3.85
C LEU A 207 -0.47 -6.21 4.40
N VAL A 208 -0.34 -6.18 5.73
CA VAL A 208 0.82 -5.63 6.41
C VAL A 208 1.37 -6.59 7.46
N THR A 209 2.67 -6.50 7.70
CA THR A 209 3.40 -7.19 8.76
C THR A 209 3.98 -6.15 9.70
N ILE A 210 3.96 -6.44 11.00
CA ILE A 210 4.44 -5.53 12.04
C ILE A 210 5.60 -6.20 12.78
N ASP A 211 6.69 -5.46 12.92
CA ASP A 211 7.90 -5.83 13.65
C ASP A 211 8.28 -4.72 14.63
N GLY A 212 8.95 -5.09 15.72
CA GLY A 212 9.51 -4.15 16.68
C GLY A 212 8.79 -4.20 18.02
N TYR A 213 8.87 -3.12 18.78
CA TYR A 213 8.25 -3.08 20.09
C TYR A 213 7.82 -1.66 20.46
N ASN A 214 6.90 -1.59 21.41
CA ASN A 214 6.68 -0.40 22.21
C ASN A 214 6.62 -0.78 23.70
N SER A 215 7.23 0.05 24.53
CA SER A 215 7.36 -0.16 25.96
C SER A 215 6.78 1.05 26.68
N THR A 216 5.93 0.79 27.66
CA THR A 216 5.33 1.82 28.52
C THR A 216 5.93 1.71 29.91
N THR A 217 6.45 2.82 30.42
CA THR A 217 6.93 2.94 31.79
C THR A 217 6.01 3.87 32.57
N SER A 218 5.74 3.55 33.84
CA SER A 218 4.96 4.44 34.72
C SER A 218 5.37 4.34 36.19
N ASP A 219 5.24 5.44 36.92
CA ASP A 219 5.40 5.51 38.38
C ASP A 219 4.13 5.08 39.15
N MET A 220 4.16 5.18 40.49
CA MET A 220 3.00 4.91 41.37
C MET A 220 1.83 5.88 41.16
N LEU A 221 2.08 7.07 40.59
CA LEU A 221 1.05 8.04 40.22
C LEU A 221 0.49 7.78 38.81
N LEU A 222 0.93 6.68 38.18
CA LEU A 222 0.59 6.27 36.83
C LEU A 222 1.00 7.29 35.77
N ASN A 223 2.06 8.08 36.03
CA ASN A 223 2.66 8.96 35.05
C ASN A 223 3.94 8.33 34.49
N GLY A 224 4.26 8.62 33.24
CA GLY A 224 5.48 8.12 32.63
C GLY A 224 5.54 8.40 31.13
N SER A 225 6.11 7.47 30.39
CA SER A 225 6.38 7.65 28.96
C SER A 225 6.34 6.33 28.21
N MET A 226 6.19 6.44 26.90
CA MET A 226 6.41 5.32 25.99
C MET A 226 7.74 5.47 25.27
N GLU A 227 8.27 4.34 24.83
CA GLU A 227 9.40 4.26 23.92
C GLU A 227 9.17 3.12 22.94
N GLY A 228 9.96 3.09 21.88
CA GLY A 228 9.97 2.01 20.92
C GLY A 228 9.57 2.44 19.51
N LEU A 229 9.83 1.54 18.59
CA LEU A 229 9.68 1.72 17.16
C LEU A 229 9.02 0.48 16.60
N LEU A 230 7.89 0.68 15.93
CA LEU A 230 7.26 -0.36 15.11
C LEU A 230 7.63 -0.11 13.66
N THR A 231 8.05 -1.17 12.97
CA THR A 231 8.24 -1.18 11.52
C THR A 231 7.07 -1.94 10.91
N VAL A 232 6.37 -1.30 9.99
CA VAL A 232 5.28 -1.87 9.20
C VAL A 232 5.83 -2.16 7.81
N ARG A 233 5.53 -3.35 7.26
CA ARG A 233 5.93 -3.75 5.91
C ARG A 233 4.78 -4.36 5.13
N GLY A 234 4.78 -4.25 3.81
CA GLY A 234 3.80 -4.86 2.92
C GLY A 234 3.12 -3.81 2.06
N MET A 235 1.80 -3.67 2.21
CA MET A 235 1.02 -2.66 1.48
C MET A 235 1.40 -1.22 1.87
N TYR A 236 1.66 -0.97 3.15
CA TYR A 236 2.07 0.34 3.65
C TYR A 236 3.33 0.18 4.50
N ASN A 237 4.49 0.37 3.91
CA ASN A 237 5.78 0.40 4.59
C ASN A 237 5.93 1.68 5.41
N ALA A 238 6.20 1.54 6.70
CA ALA A 238 6.30 2.69 7.59
C ALA A 238 7.07 2.38 8.86
N GLN A 239 7.40 3.42 9.60
CA GLN A 239 7.78 3.34 11.00
C GLN A 239 6.88 4.20 11.87
N ILE A 240 6.55 3.68 13.05
CA ILE A 240 5.77 4.36 14.09
C ILE A 240 6.64 4.46 15.34
N ASP A 241 7.00 5.67 15.72
CA ASP A 241 7.86 5.99 16.86
C ASP A 241 7.03 6.51 18.03
N TYR A 242 7.18 5.86 19.19
CA TYR A 242 6.45 6.16 20.43
C TYR A 242 7.27 6.98 21.44
N SER A 243 8.52 7.32 21.13
CA SER A 243 9.48 7.96 22.06
C SER A 243 9.06 9.31 22.64
N LYS A 244 8.10 9.99 22.01
CA LYS A 244 7.59 11.30 22.46
C LYS A 244 6.25 11.20 23.19
N VAL A 245 5.67 10.01 23.36
CA VAL A 245 4.36 9.84 24.00
C VAL A 245 4.50 9.87 25.51
N GLN A 246 3.66 10.68 26.16
CA GLN A 246 3.60 10.80 27.61
C GLN A 246 2.40 10.03 28.16
N ILE A 247 2.63 9.32 29.26
CA ILE A 247 1.59 8.68 30.04
C ILE A 247 1.21 9.59 31.20
N LYS A 248 -0.08 9.87 31.33
CA LYS A 248 -0.65 10.59 32.48
C LYS A 248 -1.84 9.80 33.02
N LYS A 249 -1.84 9.54 34.33
CA LYS A 249 -2.90 8.78 35.01
C LYS A 249 -3.22 7.42 34.33
N GLY A 250 -2.18 6.74 33.84
CA GLY A 250 -2.25 5.37 33.31
C GLY A 250 -2.70 5.28 31.85
N LYS A 251 -2.78 6.40 31.12
CA LYS A 251 -3.14 6.46 29.70
C LYS A 251 -2.25 7.44 28.95
N ALA A 252 -2.21 7.34 27.63
CA ALA A 252 -1.63 8.41 26.80
C ALA A 252 -2.33 9.75 27.13
N GLY A 253 -1.55 10.76 27.49
CA GLY A 253 -2.04 12.03 28.02
C GLY A 253 -1.19 13.25 27.65
N GLY A 254 -0.30 13.09 26.67
CA GLY A 254 0.57 14.15 26.16
C GLY A 254 1.53 13.63 25.11
N GLY A 255 2.20 14.55 24.41
CA GLY A 255 3.22 14.22 23.43
C GLY A 255 2.65 13.81 22.06
N THR A 256 3.49 13.17 21.25
CA THR A 256 3.19 12.86 19.85
C THR A 256 3.66 11.47 19.43
N TYR A 257 3.00 10.92 18.42
CA TYR A 257 3.47 9.76 17.66
C TYR A 257 4.26 10.23 16.44
N GLY A 258 5.47 9.70 16.23
CA GLY A 258 6.25 9.97 15.04
C GLY A 258 5.91 9.01 13.92
N ILE A 259 5.33 9.49 12.83
CA ILE A 259 4.94 8.67 11.67
C ILE A 259 5.91 8.89 10.53
N ILE A 260 6.52 7.81 10.04
CA ILE A 260 7.54 7.84 8.98
C ILE A 260 7.13 6.85 7.89
N PRO A 261 6.30 7.27 6.93
CA PRO A 261 6.00 6.44 5.78
C PRO A 261 7.21 6.26 4.87
N ALA A 262 7.30 5.15 4.14
CA ALA A 262 8.37 4.96 3.17
C ALA A 262 8.33 6.05 2.09
N GLY A 263 9.46 6.71 1.87
CA GLY A 263 9.53 7.79 0.89
C GLY A 263 8.79 9.07 1.28
N ALA A 264 8.44 9.30 2.55
CA ALA A 264 7.90 10.58 3.05
C ALA A 264 8.65 11.05 4.31
N PRO A 265 8.72 12.37 4.58
CA PRO A 265 9.32 12.87 5.81
C PRO A 265 8.50 12.46 7.03
N ARG A 266 9.17 12.37 8.18
CA ARG A 266 8.54 12.17 9.49
C ARG A 266 7.54 13.29 9.77
N LYS A 267 6.35 12.94 10.26
CA LYS A 267 5.37 13.88 10.82
C LYS A 267 5.01 13.48 12.25
N GLU A 268 4.87 14.47 13.11
CA GLU A 268 4.38 14.27 14.48
C GLU A 268 2.85 14.39 14.48
N ILE A 269 2.19 13.39 15.05
CA ILE A 269 0.74 13.37 15.24
C ILE A 269 0.45 13.46 16.73
N ASP A 270 -0.42 14.38 17.12
CA ASP A 270 -0.81 14.57 18.52
C ASP A 270 -1.44 13.30 19.10
N TYR A 271 -1.17 13.03 20.38
CA TYR A 271 -1.69 11.83 21.06
C TYR A 271 -3.23 11.73 21.05
N THR A 272 -3.92 12.86 20.94
CA THR A 272 -5.39 12.97 20.86
C THR A 272 -5.95 12.53 19.51
N TRP A 273 -5.15 12.41 18.46
CA TRP A 273 -5.65 12.07 17.12
C TRP A 273 -6.40 10.73 17.08
N ASN A 274 -6.07 9.81 18.00
CA ASN A 274 -6.69 8.50 18.11
C ASN A 274 -8.03 8.49 18.87
N THR A 275 -8.36 9.55 19.63
CA THR A 275 -9.54 9.52 20.52
C THR A 275 -10.86 9.74 19.79
N ASP A 276 -10.82 10.30 18.58
CA ASP A 276 -12.02 10.83 17.92
C ASP A 276 -12.45 10.06 16.66
N LYS A 277 -11.61 9.15 16.13
CA LYS A 277 -11.86 8.44 14.86
C LYS A 277 -11.81 6.90 14.93
N ALA A 278 -11.54 6.33 16.10
CA ALA A 278 -11.48 4.88 16.33
C ALA A 278 -12.73 4.33 17.06
N ARG A 279 -13.84 5.08 17.07
CA ARG A 279 -15.16 4.64 17.54
C ARG A 279 -16.11 4.46 16.37
#